data_AF-A0A1Y1VC66-F1
#
_entry.id   AF-A0A1Y1VC66-F1
#
_cell.length_a   1.000
_cell.length_b   1.000
_cell.length_c   1.000
_cell.angle_alpha   90.00
_cell.angle_beta   90.00
_cell.angle_gamma   90.00
#
_symmetry.space_group_name_H-M   'P 1'
#
loop_
_entity.id
_entity.type
_entity.pdbx_description
1 polymer ?
#
loop_
_entity_poly.entity_id
_entity_poly.type
_entity_poly.pdbx_seq_one_letter_code
_entity_poly.pdbx_strand_id
1 'polypeptide(L)'
;MKEYPGIANEIIASINAQTSVKSEDVKSQNAFANLFKCTHSVQDVIKNHILENEDEDPFFVCDIGQVVRQHIKWVRNLPRIEPFYAVKCCGDPLLLKTMVSMGTGFDCASRGEMQNMLNYGVPPSKIIYANPCKQNSHIRFASEKGIEMMTFDNVDELYKVKKYHKSAKMVLRVLIDDSNSLCKFSSKFGASPSAARELLEKARELGINVIGVSFHVGSGCFASSSFRDAVLVARNVFDIGKELGFDFTLLDVGGGFPGSDNENISFGEVCEVLRTAVDKYFPAHVRVIAEPGRYYSASAFTIATNIIARRIVKRDGSDDGIVGNDDHPSFMYYINDGIYGSFNSIMFDHQHPRPKPLCKNGQFLFDNGETRETEFNCSVWGPTCDSLDCLSKNTLLPELDVGDWLYFDEMGAYTISAASEFNGFKKSKILYTNTETTEFLKIAIAAEQSKNLN
;
A
#
# COMPACT_ATOMS: atom_id res chain seq x y z
N MET A 1 9.19 25.37 -16.12
CA MET A 1 8.81 24.18 -15.31
C MET A 1 7.39 23.83 -15.69
N LYS A 2 7.08 22.58 -16.07
CA LYS A 2 5.67 22.16 -16.13
C LYS A 2 5.11 22.29 -14.71
N GLU A 3 3.93 22.88 -14.54
CA GLU A 3 3.24 22.94 -13.24
C GLU A 3 3.01 21.51 -12.74
N TYR A 4 3.42 21.19 -11.51
CA TYR A 4 3.07 19.92 -10.89
C TYR A 4 1.62 20.01 -10.37
N PRO A 5 0.75 19.05 -10.71
CA PRO A 5 1.04 17.82 -11.45
C PRO A 5 0.93 17.97 -12.98
N GLY A 6 2.05 17.85 -13.69
CA GLY A 6 2.09 17.99 -15.16
C GLY A 6 1.34 16.87 -15.90
N ILE A 7 1.28 15.69 -15.27
CA ILE A 7 0.53 14.52 -15.75
C ILE A 7 -0.99 14.78 -15.70
N ALA A 8 -1.49 15.60 -14.78
CA ALA A 8 -2.92 15.90 -14.68
C ALA A 8 -3.42 16.61 -15.94
N ASN A 9 -2.65 17.55 -16.48
CA ASN A 9 -3.00 18.25 -17.71
C ASN A 9 -3.06 17.31 -18.92
N GLU A 10 -2.16 16.32 -18.99
CA GLU A 10 -2.15 15.30 -20.05
C GLU A 10 -3.38 14.38 -19.94
N ILE A 11 -3.76 13.98 -18.72
CA ILE A 11 -4.99 13.22 -18.47
C ILE A 11 -6.25 14.03 -18.84
N ILE A 12 -6.38 15.26 -18.34
CA ILE A 12 -7.53 16.13 -18.61
C ILE A 12 -7.67 16.40 -20.11
N ALA A 13 -6.58 16.67 -20.81
CA ALA A 13 -6.58 16.87 -22.26
C ALA A 13 -7.11 15.63 -23.00
N SER A 14 -6.68 14.43 -22.60
CA SER A 14 -7.16 13.18 -23.21
C SER A 14 -8.62 12.87 -22.88
N ILE A 15 -9.06 13.12 -21.64
CA ILE A 15 -10.47 12.97 -21.22
C ILE A 15 -11.36 13.82 -22.13
N ASN A 16 -10.96 15.07 -22.40
CA ASN A 16 -11.74 16.00 -23.21
C ASN A 16 -11.77 15.66 -24.71
N ALA A 17 -10.91 14.76 -25.20
CA ALA A 17 -10.78 14.43 -26.62
C ALA A 17 -11.87 13.47 -27.19
N GLN A 18 -12.92 13.13 -26.43
CA GLN A 18 -14.16 12.43 -26.86
C GLN A 18 -14.01 11.26 -27.86
N THR A 19 -13.37 10.16 -27.44
CA THR A 19 -13.48 8.85 -28.11
C THR A 19 -13.55 7.73 -27.07
N SER A 20 -14.53 6.83 -27.19
CA SER A 20 -14.62 5.59 -26.42
C SER A 20 -13.54 4.61 -26.87
N VAL A 21 -12.87 3.93 -25.93
CA VAL A 21 -11.71 3.08 -26.23
C VAL A 21 -11.95 1.67 -25.68
N LYS A 22 -11.60 0.62 -26.45
CA LYS A 22 -11.71 -0.78 -26.02
C LYS A 22 -10.57 -1.16 -25.05
N SER A 23 -10.75 -2.20 -24.24
CA SER A 23 -9.75 -2.67 -23.24
C SER A 23 -8.38 -2.99 -23.86
N GLU A 24 -8.34 -3.49 -25.10
CA GLU A 24 -7.11 -3.87 -25.80
C GLU A 24 -6.25 -2.67 -26.27
N ASP A 25 -6.86 -1.49 -26.46
CA ASP A 25 -6.20 -0.26 -26.93
C ASP A 25 -5.35 0.42 -25.82
N VAL A 26 -5.37 -0.14 -24.60
CA VAL A 26 -4.57 0.27 -23.43
C VAL A 26 -3.10 -0.18 -23.53
N LYS A 27 -2.63 -0.62 -24.71
CA LYS A 27 -1.22 -1.02 -24.95
C LYS A 27 -0.34 0.08 -25.60
N SER A 28 -0.88 1.27 -25.92
CA SER A 28 -0.16 2.37 -26.58
C SER A 28 0.24 3.52 -25.64
N GLN A 29 1.01 4.53 -26.09
CA GLN A 29 1.34 5.72 -25.27
C GLN A 29 0.09 6.51 -24.79
N ASN A 30 -1.09 6.29 -25.39
CA ASN A 30 -2.39 6.82 -24.93
C ASN A 30 -3.08 5.96 -23.86
N ALA A 31 -2.51 4.81 -23.48
CA ALA A 31 -3.08 3.83 -22.57
C ALA A 31 -3.51 4.38 -21.22
N PHE A 32 -2.61 5.13 -20.57
CA PHE A 32 -2.87 5.65 -19.23
C PHE A 32 -4.01 6.66 -19.22
N ALA A 33 -4.12 7.46 -20.27
CA ALA A 33 -5.18 8.45 -20.37
C ALA A 33 -6.53 7.84 -20.80
N ASN A 34 -6.47 6.77 -21.60
CA ASN A 34 -7.65 5.98 -21.99
C ASN A 34 -8.19 5.13 -20.83
N LEU A 35 -7.36 4.76 -19.85
CA LEU A 35 -7.79 4.04 -18.65
C LEU A 35 -8.89 4.80 -17.90
N PHE A 36 -8.83 6.14 -17.86
CA PHE A 36 -9.86 6.95 -17.22
C PHE A 36 -11.19 6.99 -18.00
N LYS A 37 -11.20 6.51 -19.25
CA LYS A 37 -12.42 6.34 -20.06
C LYS A 37 -13.00 4.92 -19.95
N CYS A 38 -12.23 3.97 -19.42
CA CYS A 38 -12.70 2.62 -19.14
C CYS A 38 -13.66 2.67 -17.94
N THR A 39 -14.77 1.95 -18.02
CA THR A 39 -15.78 1.86 -16.95
C THR A 39 -16.23 0.42 -16.69
N HIS A 40 -15.41 -0.57 -17.07
CA HIS A 40 -15.73 -1.98 -16.83
C HIS A 40 -15.58 -2.30 -15.34
N SER A 41 -16.47 -3.13 -14.81
CA SER A 41 -16.28 -3.64 -13.45
C SER A 41 -15.03 -4.52 -13.40
N VAL A 42 -14.46 -4.69 -12.20
CA VAL A 42 -13.37 -5.66 -11.98
C VAL A 42 -13.78 -7.06 -12.45
N GLN A 43 -15.05 -7.42 -12.21
CA GLN A 43 -15.65 -8.69 -12.60
C GLN A 43 -15.66 -8.88 -14.12
N ASP A 44 -16.07 -7.85 -14.86
CA ASP A 44 -16.12 -7.89 -16.33
C ASP A 44 -14.72 -8.07 -16.92
N VAL A 45 -13.72 -7.39 -16.36
CA VAL A 45 -12.33 -7.53 -16.83
C VAL A 45 -11.80 -8.93 -16.57
N ILE A 46 -12.04 -9.49 -15.38
CA ILE A 46 -11.66 -10.87 -15.05
C ILE A 46 -12.34 -11.85 -16.00
N LYS A 47 -13.66 -11.72 -16.17
CA LYS A 47 -14.46 -12.61 -17.01
C LYS A 47 -14.01 -12.58 -18.46
N ASN A 48 -13.86 -11.39 -19.04
CA ASN A 48 -13.42 -11.24 -20.42
C ASN A 48 -12.00 -11.81 -20.61
N HIS A 49 -11.09 -11.55 -19.67
CA HIS A 49 -9.73 -12.08 -19.77
C HIS A 49 -9.71 -13.61 -19.77
N ILE A 50 -10.46 -14.26 -18.86
CA ILE A 50 -10.57 -15.73 -18.80
C ILE A 50 -11.21 -16.31 -20.06
N LEU A 51 -12.19 -15.64 -20.66
CA LEU A 51 -12.86 -16.12 -21.88
C LEU A 51 -12.03 -15.91 -23.15
N GLU A 52 -11.15 -14.91 -23.18
CA GLU A 52 -10.36 -14.53 -24.35
C GLU A 52 -8.94 -15.12 -24.37
N ASN A 53 -8.44 -15.63 -23.24
CA ASN A 53 -7.07 -16.13 -23.10
C ASN A 53 -7.07 -17.58 -22.62
N GLU A 54 -6.38 -18.46 -23.36
CA GLU A 54 -6.29 -19.89 -23.08
C GLU A 54 -5.07 -20.27 -22.21
N ASP A 55 -4.20 -19.32 -21.88
CA ASP A 55 -2.93 -19.60 -21.17
C ASP A 55 -3.11 -19.91 -19.67
N GLU A 56 -4.28 -19.59 -19.10
CA GLU A 56 -4.66 -19.84 -17.70
C GLU A 56 -3.72 -19.23 -16.63
N ASP A 57 -2.77 -18.39 -17.03
CA ASP A 57 -1.85 -17.64 -16.15
C ASP A 57 -2.60 -16.87 -15.04
N PRO A 58 -2.05 -16.80 -13.81
CA PRO A 58 -2.61 -15.93 -12.79
C PRO A 58 -2.44 -14.45 -13.16
N PHE A 59 -3.41 -13.63 -12.79
CA PHE A 59 -3.38 -12.20 -13.11
C PHE A 59 -4.10 -11.37 -12.05
N PHE A 60 -3.62 -10.13 -11.90
CA PHE A 60 -4.28 -9.09 -11.14
C PHE A 60 -5.22 -8.27 -12.03
N VAL A 61 -6.28 -7.76 -11.43
CA VAL A 61 -7.02 -6.59 -11.92
C VAL A 61 -6.87 -5.46 -10.90
N CYS A 62 -6.28 -4.36 -11.35
CA CYS A 62 -6.12 -3.11 -10.61
C CYS A 62 -7.24 -2.13 -10.98
N ASP A 63 -8.10 -1.79 -10.04
CA ASP A 63 -9.10 -0.73 -10.18
C ASP A 63 -8.52 0.61 -9.72
N ILE A 64 -8.07 1.42 -10.67
CA ILE A 64 -7.57 2.77 -10.41
C ILE A 64 -8.66 3.68 -9.84
N GLY A 65 -9.93 3.40 -10.13
CA GLY A 65 -11.07 4.13 -9.55
C GLY A 65 -11.11 4.01 -8.03
N GLN A 66 -10.73 2.84 -7.48
CA GLN A 66 -10.61 2.64 -6.03
C GLN A 66 -9.55 3.55 -5.40
N VAL A 67 -8.41 3.72 -6.07
CA VAL A 67 -7.35 4.63 -5.61
C VAL A 67 -7.85 6.09 -5.54
N VAL A 68 -8.61 6.52 -6.54
CA VAL A 68 -9.24 7.86 -6.59
C VAL A 68 -10.26 8.02 -5.45
N ARG A 69 -11.12 7.02 -5.20
CA ARG A 69 -12.07 7.03 -4.08
C ARG A 69 -11.36 7.18 -2.74
N GLN A 70 -10.29 6.40 -2.52
CA GLN A 70 -9.48 6.49 -1.30
C GLN A 70 -8.85 7.87 -1.14
N HIS A 71 -8.38 8.49 -2.22
CA HIS A 71 -7.84 9.86 -2.13
C HIS A 71 -8.90 10.88 -1.73
N ILE A 72 -10.09 10.84 -2.33
CA ILE A 72 -11.19 11.75 -1.98
C ILE A 72 -11.62 11.55 -0.52
N LYS A 73 -11.73 10.29 -0.07
CA LYS A 73 -12.00 9.96 1.34
C LYS A 73 -10.93 10.54 2.26
N TRP A 74 -9.65 10.45 1.88
CA TRP A 74 -8.54 11.01 2.66
C TRP A 74 -8.68 12.53 2.80
N VAL A 75 -8.80 13.24 1.69
CA VAL A 75 -8.86 14.71 1.70
C VAL A 75 -10.06 15.23 2.50
N ARG A 76 -11.21 14.55 2.42
CA ARG A 76 -12.41 14.91 3.18
C ARG A 76 -12.26 14.69 4.69
N ASN A 77 -11.67 13.58 5.10
CA ASN A 77 -11.60 13.21 6.52
C ASN A 77 -10.37 13.79 7.24
N LEU A 78 -9.27 14.02 6.52
CA LEU A 78 -7.99 14.54 7.03
C LEU A 78 -7.53 15.80 6.27
N PRO A 79 -8.29 16.91 6.29
CA PRO A 79 -8.01 18.08 5.46
C PRO A 79 -6.64 18.72 5.76
N ARG A 80 -6.18 18.68 7.03
CA ARG A 80 -4.88 19.21 7.47
C ARG A 80 -3.68 18.28 7.23
N ILE A 81 -3.91 17.02 6.85
CA ILE A 81 -2.85 16.00 6.76
C ILE A 81 -2.61 15.66 5.29
N GLU A 82 -1.44 16.01 4.78
CA GLU A 82 -1.05 15.71 3.41
C GLU A 82 -0.58 14.25 3.27
N PRO A 83 -1.13 13.47 2.31
CA PRO A 83 -0.68 12.11 2.09
C PRO A 83 0.63 12.08 1.27
N PHE A 84 1.64 11.40 1.80
CA PHE A 84 2.85 11.00 1.11
C PHE A 84 2.81 9.48 0.88
N TYR A 85 2.45 9.04 -0.32
CA TYR A 85 2.26 7.61 -0.58
C TYR A 85 3.56 6.82 -0.38
N ALA A 86 3.50 5.76 0.42
CA ALA A 86 4.64 4.87 0.69
C ALA A 86 4.88 3.94 -0.51
N VAL A 87 5.81 4.31 -1.40
CA VAL A 87 6.06 3.63 -2.69
C VAL A 87 6.36 2.14 -2.53
N LYS A 88 7.07 1.78 -1.46
CA LYS A 88 7.39 0.40 -1.06
C LYS A 88 6.18 -0.53 -0.93
N CYS A 89 4.98 0.01 -0.66
CA CYS A 89 3.76 -0.78 -0.50
C CYS A 89 3.36 -1.46 -1.81
N CYS A 90 3.24 -0.66 -2.86
CA CYS A 90 2.99 -1.11 -4.24
C CYS A 90 3.55 -0.05 -5.20
N GLY A 91 4.63 -0.42 -5.88
CA GLY A 91 5.35 0.43 -6.83
C GLY A 91 4.83 0.34 -8.27
N ASP A 92 3.55 -0.01 -8.45
CA ASP A 92 2.95 -0.15 -9.77
C ASP A 92 2.98 1.19 -10.55
N PRO A 93 3.48 1.21 -11.80
CA PRO A 93 3.60 2.45 -12.57
C PRO A 93 2.29 3.22 -12.80
N LEU A 94 1.15 2.55 -13.02
CA LEU A 94 -0.11 3.25 -13.30
C LEU A 94 -0.78 3.74 -12.01
N LEU A 95 -0.66 2.99 -10.91
CA LEU A 95 -1.03 3.48 -9.58
C LEU A 95 -0.21 4.73 -9.23
N LEU A 96 1.11 4.68 -9.35
CA LEU A 96 1.99 5.81 -9.03
C LEU A 96 1.68 7.04 -9.88
N LYS A 97 1.47 6.88 -11.20
CA LYS A 97 1.08 8.00 -12.07
C LYS A 97 -0.29 8.59 -11.71
N THR A 98 -1.22 7.77 -11.24
CA THR A 98 -2.52 8.24 -10.73
C THR A 98 -2.34 9.06 -9.45
N MET A 99 -1.50 8.59 -8.53
CA MET A 99 -1.17 9.36 -7.32
C MET A 99 -0.49 10.70 -7.66
N VAL A 100 0.42 10.69 -8.64
CA VAL A 100 1.05 11.91 -9.15
C VAL A 100 0.02 12.86 -9.72
N SER A 101 -0.95 12.39 -10.51
CA SER A 101 -1.97 13.28 -11.10
C SER A 101 -2.85 13.93 -10.04
N MET A 102 -3.10 13.25 -8.92
CA MET A 102 -3.83 13.80 -7.77
C MET A 102 -2.96 14.72 -6.88
N GLY A 103 -1.68 14.88 -7.19
CA GLY A 103 -0.79 15.84 -6.51
C GLY A 103 -0.28 15.40 -5.13
N THR A 104 -0.37 14.11 -4.81
CA THR A 104 0.14 13.57 -3.54
C THR A 104 1.65 13.78 -3.39
N GLY A 105 2.14 13.66 -2.16
CA GLY A 105 3.57 13.44 -1.90
C GLY A 105 3.93 11.96 -2.03
N PHE A 106 5.22 11.64 -1.86
CA PHE A 106 5.74 10.28 -1.91
C PHE A 106 6.79 10.05 -0.82
N ASP A 107 6.55 9.01 0.00
CA ASP A 107 7.54 8.42 0.87
C ASP A 107 8.35 7.40 0.07
N CYS A 108 9.66 7.68 -0.06
CA CYS A 108 10.63 6.82 -0.72
C CYS A 108 11.62 6.27 0.31
N ALA A 109 11.99 4.99 0.18
CA ALA A 109 12.92 4.27 1.03
C ALA A 109 14.28 3.96 0.36
N SER A 110 14.44 4.27 -0.94
CA SER A 110 15.66 3.98 -1.69
C SER A 110 15.94 4.96 -2.83
N ARG A 111 17.16 4.90 -3.39
CA ARG A 111 17.52 5.63 -4.62
C ARG A 111 16.60 5.28 -5.79
N GLY A 112 16.22 4.01 -5.94
CA GLY A 112 15.38 3.56 -7.04
C GLY A 112 14.00 4.22 -7.01
N GLU A 113 13.37 4.24 -5.83
CA GLU A 113 12.06 4.88 -5.65
C GLU A 113 12.13 6.40 -5.87
N MET A 114 13.13 7.08 -5.29
CA MET A 114 13.33 8.51 -5.51
C MET A 114 13.53 8.82 -7.00
N GLN A 115 14.37 8.05 -7.70
CA GLN A 115 14.61 8.24 -9.12
C GLN A 115 13.33 8.02 -9.96
N ASN A 116 12.52 7.01 -9.63
CA ASN A 116 11.25 6.75 -10.30
C ASN A 116 10.29 7.94 -10.15
N MET A 117 10.15 8.48 -8.93
CA MET A 117 9.24 9.61 -8.72
C MET A 117 9.71 10.88 -9.44
N LEU A 118 11.03 11.15 -9.44
CA LEU A 118 11.59 12.24 -10.24
C LEU A 118 11.34 12.05 -11.74
N ASN A 119 11.41 10.81 -12.25
CA ASN A 119 11.12 10.50 -13.65
C ASN A 119 9.65 10.75 -14.02
N TYR A 120 8.73 10.62 -13.06
CA TYR A 120 7.32 11.00 -13.22
C TYR A 120 7.07 12.51 -13.04
N GLY A 121 8.12 13.32 -12.89
CA GLY A 121 8.03 14.76 -12.77
C GLY A 121 7.61 15.25 -11.39
N VAL A 122 7.69 14.41 -10.36
CA VAL A 122 7.44 14.82 -8.97
C VAL A 122 8.54 15.80 -8.54
N PRO A 123 8.19 16.98 -8.01
CA PRO A 123 9.17 17.91 -7.50
C PRO A 123 9.83 17.33 -6.24
N PRO A 124 11.14 17.55 -6.01
CA PRO A 124 11.83 17.05 -4.82
C PRO A 124 11.17 17.44 -3.48
N SER A 125 10.43 18.56 -3.44
CA SER A 125 9.68 19.02 -2.26
C SER A 125 8.47 18.17 -1.89
N LYS A 126 7.96 17.34 -2.83
CA LYS A 126 6.90 16.35 -2.61
C LYS A 126 7.46 14.94 -2.38
N ILE A 127 8.76 14.81 -2.11
CA ILE A 127 9.40 13.55 -1.73
C ILE A 127 9.96 13.67 -0.30
N ILE A 128 9.65 12.69 0.54
CA ILE A 128 10.35 12.46 1.82
C ILE A 128 11.15 11.16 1.71
N TYR A 129 12.44 11.18 2.05
CA TYR A 129 13.25 9.97 2.14
C TYR A 129 13.15 9.39 3.55
N ALA A 130 12.06 8.68 3.82
CA ALA A 130 11.69 8.19 5.15
C ALA A 130 12.30 6.83 5.52
N ASN A 131 13.57 6.61 5.13
CA ASN A 131 14.38 5.54 5.67
C ASN A 131 15.30 6.10 6.76
N PRO A 132 15.19 5.68 8.03
CA PRO A 132 16.04 6.20 9.11
C PRO A 132 17.52 5.85 8.94
N CYS A 133 17.85 4.74 8.25
CA CYS A 133 19.20 4.19 8.15
C CYS A 133 19.66 4.11 6.68
N LYS A 134 20.26 5.19 6.16
CA LYS A 134 20.52 5.32 4.71
C LYS A 134 21.94 4.98 4.33
N GLN A 135 22.11 4.37 3.16
CA GLN A 135 23.42 4.19 2.54
C GLN A 135 23.98 5.55 2.07
N ASN A 136 25.28 5.79 2.28
CA ASN A 136 25.94 7.07 1.94
C ASN A 136 25.73 7.50 0.47
N SER A 137 25.74 6.55 -0.47
CA SER A 137 25.50 6.81 -1.90
C SER A 137 24.09 7.32 -2.17
N HIS A 138 23.09 6.88 -1.41
CA HIS A 138 21.72 7.32 -1.55
C HIS A 138 21.50 8.70 -0.94
N ILE A 139 22.19 9.02 0.17
CA ILE A 139 22.19 10.37 0.75
C ILE A 139 22.78 11.38 -0.25
N ARG A 140 23.90 11.05 -0.90
CA ARG A 140 24.50 11.90 -1.95
C ARG A 140 23.54 12.11 -3.12
N PHE A 141 22.89 11.04 -3.59
CA PHE A 141 21.88 11.15 -4.64
C PHE A 141 20.73 12.09 -4.25
N ALA A 142 20.21 11.96 -3.02
CA ALA A 142 19.18 12.87 -2.52
C ALA A 142 19.65 14.33 -2.51
N SER A 143 20.90 14.58 -2.09
CA SER A 143 21.52 15.92 -2.14
C SER A 143 21.65 16.45 -3.58
N GLU A 144 22.16 15.64 -4.50
CA GLU A 144 22.33 15.99 -5.92
C GLU A 144 21.00 16.30 -6.62
N LYS A 145 19.90 15.66 -6.19
CA LYS A 145 18.56 15.86 -6.74
C LYS A 145 17.72 16.88 -5.98
N GLY A 146 18.25 17.50 -4.93
CA GLY A 146 17.53 18.49 -4.13
C GLY A 146 16.40 17.92 -3.28
N ILE A 147 16.44 16.63 -2.95
CA ILE A 147 15.48 15.99 -2.02
C ILE A 147 15.99 16.27 -0.60
N GLU A 148 15.36 17.22 0.09
CA GLU A 148 15.85 17.74 1.37
C GLU A 148 15.29 16.99 2.59
N MET A 149 14.02 16.56 2.55
CA MET A 149 13.36 15.95 3.71
C MET A 149 13.81 14.49 3.90
N MET A 150 14.42 14.18 5.04
CA MET A 150 14.90 12.83 5.37
C MET A 150 14.69 12.49 6.84
N THR A 151 14.35 11.24 7.15
CA THR A 151 14.19 10.78 8.54
C THR A 151 15.52 10.33 9.16
N PHE A 152 15.61 10.33 10.49
CA PHE A 152 16.68 9.69 11.25
C PHE A 152 16.21 9.29 12.65
N ASP A 153 16.89 8.35 13.29
CA ASP A 153 16.63 7.92 14.67
C ASP A 153 17.92 7.56 15.45
N ASN A 154 19.08 7.84 14.87
CA ASN A 154 20.38 7.48 15.43
C ASN A 154 21.45 8.54 15.10
N VAL A 155 22.53 8.55 15.90
CA VAL A 155 23.59 9.55 15.79
C VAL A 155 24.48 9.38 14.55
N ASP A 156 24.70 8.14 14.10
CA ASP A 156 25.50 7.87 12.91
C ASP A 156 24.86 8.46 11.65
N GLU A 157 23.53 8.49 11.60
CA GLU A 157 22.79 9.16 10.54
C GLU A 157 23.08 10.66 10.47
N LEU A 158 23.19 11.33 11.63
CA LEU A 158 23.56 12.74 11.71
C LEU A 158 24.96 13.00 11.14
N TYR A 159 25.94 12.15 11.48
CA TYR A 159 27.29 12.25 10.92
C TYR A 159 27.31 12.06 9.40
N LYS A 160 26.53 11.10 8.88
CA LYS A 160 26.41 10.88 7.43
C LYS A 160 25.79 12.09 6.74
N VAL A 161 24.70 12.64 7.28
CA VAL A 161 24.02 13.83 6.72
C VAL A 161 24.94 15.05 6.73
N LYS A 162 25.61 15.33 7.85
CA LYS A 162 26.59 16.44 7.95
C LYS A 162 27.64 16.38 6.84
N LYS A 163 28.08 15.17 6.48
CA LYS A 163 29.11 14.95 5.46
C LYS A 163 28.57 15.05 4.03
N TYR A 164 27.38 14.51 3.77
CA TYR A 164 26.91 14.24 2.41
C TYR A 164 25.71 15.07 1.94
N HIS A 165 24.97 15.73 2.84
CA HIS A 165 23.78 16.50 2.48
C HIS A 165 23.54 17.67 3.46
N LYS A 166 24.22 18.79 3.23
CA LYS A 166 24.24 19.93 4.15
C LYS A 166 22.93 20.73 4.20
N SER A 167 22.09 20.65 3.16
CA SER A 167 20.79 21.32 3.10
C SER A 167 19.64 20.42 3.54
N ALA A 168 19.95 19.21 4.03
CA ALA A 168 18.95 18.28 4.52
C ALA A 168 18.10 18.90 5.64
N LYS A 169 16.80 18.66 5.54
CA LYS A 169 15.79 18.95 6.56
C LYS A 169 15.45 17.64 7.25
N MET A 170 16.02 17.44 8.43
CA MET A 170 15.93 16.18 9.15
C MET A 170 14.64 16.09 9.95
N VAL A 171 14.03 14.90 9.95
CA VAL A 171 12.83 14.58 10.72
C VAL A 171 13.17 13.46 11.69
N LEU A 172 13.06 13.72 12.99
CA LEU A 172 13.40 12.72 14.02
C LEU A 172 12.27 11.69 14.13
N ARG A 173 12.55 10.43 13.80
CA ARG A 173 11.60 9.34 14.00
C ARG A 173 11.63 8.87 15.44
N VAL A 174 10.50 8.94 16.13
CA VAL A 174 10.37 8.51 17.53
C VAL A 174 9.75 7.13 17.64
N LEU A 175 10.17 6.42 18.67
CA LEU A 175 9.61 5.13 19.06
C LEU A 175 8.23 5.33 19.65
N ILE A 176 7.28 4.50 19.23
CA ILE A 176 5.92 4.44 19.78
C ILE A 176 5.58 3.00 20.14
N ASP A 177 4.57 2.81 20.98
CA ASP A 177 4.05 1.48 21.27
C ASP A 177 3.23 0.94 20.08
N ASP A 178 3.80 -0.03 19.36
CA ASP A 178 3.19 -0.72 18.23
C ASP A 178 2.71 -2.13 18.61
N SER A 179 2.48 -2.38 19.90
CA SER A 179 1.99 -3.67 20.40
C SER A 179 0.68 -4.13 19.74
N ASN A 180 -0.13 -3.16 19.29
CA ASN A 180 -1.42 -3.33 18.64
C ASN A 180 -1.36 -3.39 17.10
N SER A 181 -0.20 -3.65 16.48
CA SER A 181 -0.09 -3.80 15.02
C SER A 181 0.25 -5.22 14.58
N LEU A 182 -0.18 -5.60 13.36
CA LEU A 182 0.25 -6.83 12.69
C LEU A 182 1.76 -6.82 12.45
N CYS A 183 2.25 -5.74 11.84
CA CYS A 183 3.68 -5.58 11.54
C CYS A 183 4.27 -4.52 12.47
N LYS A 184 5.22 -4.96 13.32
CA LYS A 184 5.91 -4.12 14.31
C LYS A 184 7.21 -3.58 13.75
N PHE A 185 7.38 -2.27 13.82
CA PHE A 185 8.59 -1.59 13.34
C PHE A 185 9.44 -1.02 14.47
N SER A 186 8.86 -0.83 15.67
CA SER A 186 9.52 -0.27 16.84
C SER A 186 10.67 -1.15 17.37
N SER A 187 10.69 -2.44 17.04
CA SER A 187 11.83 -3.33 17.33
C SER A 187 13.10 -2.98 16.55
N LYS A 188 12.96 -2.24 15.44
CA LYS A 188 14.06 -1.91 14.52
C LYS A 188 14.32 -0.41 14.41
N PHE A 189 13.29 0.42 14.51
CA PHE A 189 13.35 1.87 14.23
C PHE A 189 12.66 2.71 15.29
N GLY A 190 13.09 3.95 15.41
CA GLY A 190 12.52 4.95 16.32
C GLY A 190 13.41 5.18 17.53
N ALA A 191 13.73 6.44 17.78
CA ALA A 191 14.45 6.85 18.98
C ALA A 191 13.50 6.81 20.17
N SER A 192 13.92 6.21 21.27
CA SER A 192 13.15 6.31 22.51
C SER A 192 12.96 7.78 22.92
N PRO A 193 11.90 8.13 23.64
CA PRO A 193 11.71 9.51 24.13
C PRO A 193 12.90 10.03 24.94
N SER A 194 13.63 9.14 25.64
CA SER A 194 14.87 9.50 26.35
C SER A 194 16.03 9.83 25.41
N ALA A 195 16.21 9.05 24.34
CA ALA A 195 17.26 9.29 23.34
C ALA A 195 16.99 10.52 22.45
N ALA A 196 15.72 10.92 22.32
CA ALA A 196 15.32 12.07 21.49
C ALA A 196 16.07 13.35 21.89
N ARG A 197 16.22 13.63 23.19
CA ARG A 197 16.96 14.82 23.66
C ARG A 197 18.42 14.78 23.24
N GLU A 198 19.12 13.67 23.49
CA GLU A 198 20.54 13.50 23.15
C GLU A 198 20.78 13.65 21.64
N LEU A 199 19.89 13.10 20.81
CA LEU A 199 19.96 13.23 19.35
C LEU A 199 19.77 14.67 18.89
N LEU A 200 18.83 15.41 19.48
CA LEU A 200 18.60 16.82 19.16
C LEU A 200 19.76 17.72 19.61
N GLU A 201 20.33 17.47 20.79
CA GLU A 201 21.53 18.16 21.25
C GLU A 201 22.72 17.92 20.30
N LYS A 202 22.91 16.67 19.86
CA LYS A 202 23.95 16.33 18.89
C LYS A 202 23.69 16.94 17.51
N ALA A 203 22.44 16.97 17.05
CA ALA A 203 22.08 17.63 15.80
C ALA A 203 22.42 19.13 15.83
N ARG A 204 22.17 19.79 16.98
CA ARG A 204 22.54 21.19 17.20
C ARG A 204 24.05 21.40 17.20
N GLU A 205 24.82 20.55 17.90
CA GLU A 205 26.29 20.56 17.88
C GLU A 205 26.85 20.45 16.45
N LEU A 206 26.24 19.58 15.64
CA LEU A 206 26.63 19.38 14.25
C LEU A 206 26.09 20.46 13.30
N GLY A 207 25.25 21.38 13.78
CA GLY A 207 24.57 22.40 12.95
C GLY A 207 23.67 21.77 11.87
N ILE A 208 22.97 20.69 12.21
CA ILE A 208 22.01 20.00 11.35
C ILE A 208 20.63 20.62 11.56
N ASN A 209 19.93 20.90 10.48
CA ASN A 209 18.58 21.43 10.51
C ASN A 209 17.57 20.31 10.78
N VAL A 210 17.07 20.21 12.01
CA VAL A 210 15.96 19.31 12.36
C VAL A 210 14.67 20.13 12.34
N ILE A 211 13.71 19.71 11.51
CA ILE A 211 12.49 20.48 11.23
C ILE A 211 11.23 19.86 11.86
N GLY A 212 11.33 18.68 12.48
CA GLY A 212 10.14 17.96 12.87
C GLY A 212 10.37 16.59 13.46
N VAL A 213 9.25 15.92 13.73
CA VAL A 213 9.17 14.58 14.30
C VAL A 213 8.29 13.71 13.42
N SER A 214 8.67 12.44 13.26
CA SER A 214 7.82 11.40 12.66
C SER A 214 7.61 10.23 13.61
N PHE A 215 6.53 9.47 13.40
CA PHE A 215 6.32 8.18 14.05
C PHE A 215 5.62 7.23 13.08
N HIS A 216 5.44 5.96 13.46
CA HIS A 216 4.66 5.00 12.68
C HIS A 216 3.99 4.00 13.61
N VAL A 217 2.65 3.92 13.61
CA VAL A 217 1.90 3.07 14.58
C VAL A 217 1.94 1.57 14.31
N GLY A 218 2.53 1.19 13.18
CA GLY A 218 2.63 -0.19 12.71
C GLY A 218 1.62 -0.48 11.62
N SER A 219 1.88 -1.48 10.77
CA SER A 219 0.94 -1.87 9.70
C SER A 219 -0.17 -2.74 10.28
N GLY A 220 -1.42 -2.52 9.86
CA GLY A 220 -2.58 -3.25 10.40
C GLY A 220 -2.78 -2.98 11.89
N CYS A 221 -2.85 -1.70 12.27
CA CYS A 221 -3.11 -1.30 13.66
C CYS A 221 -4.55 -1.67 14.04
N PHE A 222 -4.74 -2.21 15.24
CA PHE A 222 -6.04 -2.66 15.75
C PHE A 222 -6.67 -1.71 16.77
N ALA A 223 -5.99 -0.62 17.11
CA ALA A 223 -6.46 0.33 18.10
C ALA A 223 -6.26 1.77 17.57
N SER A 224 -7.36 2.45 17.28
CA SER A 224 -7.33 3.85 16.83
C SER A 224 -6.67 4.76 17.87
N SER A 225 -6.75 4.44 19.16
CA SER A 225 -6.08 5.18 20.25
C SER A 225 -4.56 5.24 20.11
N SER A 226 -3.92 4.25 19.48
CA SER A 226 -2.47 4.23 19.26
C SER A 226 -2.01 5.46 18.46
N PHE A 227 -2.83 5.96 17.54
CA PHE A 227 -2.53 7.20 16.79
C PHE A 227 -2.52 8.42 17.71
N ARG A 228 -3.49 8.56 18.62
CA ARG A 228 -3.51 9.66 19.61
C ARG A 228 -2.29 9.59 20.51
N ASP A 229 -1.96 8.40 20.99
CA ASP A 229 -0.86 8.21 21.94
C ASP A 229 0.49 8.53 21.27
N ALA A 230 0.66 8.16 20.00
CA ALA A 230 1.81 8.56 19.19
C ALA A 230 1.91 10.09 18.98
N VAL A 231 0.78 10.77 18.73
CA VAL A 231 0.72 12.25 18.63
C VAL A 231 1.16 12.90 19.95
N LEU A 232 0.78 12.35 21.11
CA LEU A 232 1.22 12.84 22.41
C LEU A 232 2.72 12.67 22.63
N VAL A 233 3.29 11.53 22.22
CA VAL A 233 4.75 11.32 22.27
C VAL A 233 5.47 12.33 21.37
N ALA A 234 4.97 12.55 20.14
CA ALA A 234 5.54 13.54 19.24
C ALA A 234 5.46 14.96 19.82
N ARG A 235 4.36 15.32 20.48
CA ARG A 235 4.18 16.62 21.15
C ARG A 235 5.26 16.86 22.21
N ASN A 236 5.54 15.86 23.05
CA ASN A 236 6.60 15.95 24.05
C ASN A 236 7.97 16.19 23.41
N VAL A 237 8.27 15.54 22.28
CA VAL A 237 9.54 15.74 21.57
C VAL A 237 9.62 17.10 20.88
N PHE A 238 8.49 17.63 20.39
CA PHE A 238 8.44 19.02 19.94
C PHE A 238 8.75 20.02 21.06
N ASP A 239 8.29 19.77 22.29
CA ASP A 239 8.57 20.64 23.44
C ASP A 239 10.06 20.59 23.81
N ILE A 240 10.67 19.40 23.78
CA ILE A 240 12.13 19.24 23.92
C ILE A 240 12.88 20.00 22.82
N GLY A 241 12.43 19.89 21.56
CA GLY A 241 13.01 20.63 20.43
C GLY A 241 12.99 22.14 20.67
N LYS A 242 11.85 22.67 21.13
CA LYS A 242 11.69 24.09 21.46
C LYS A 242 12.62 24.54 22.58
N GLU A 243 12.76 23.76 23.65
CA GLU A 243 13.71 24.04 24.75
C GLU A 243 15.15 24.12 24.26
N LEU A 244 15.52 23.29 23.28
CA LEU A 244 16.86 23.26 22.69
C LEU A 244 17.09 24.33 21.61
N GLY A 245 16.06 25.10 21.27
CA GLY A 245 16.11 26.20 20.29
C GLY A 245 15.79 25.80 18.85
N PHE A 246 15.18 24.63 18.62
CA PHE A 246 14.68 24.26 17.30
C PHE A 246 13.32 24.89 17.02
N ASP A 247 13.08 25.22 15.75
CA ASP A 247 11.79 25.65 15.22
C ASP A 247 11.19 24.53 14.38
N PHE A 248 10.49 23.59 15.03
CA PHE A 248 9.85 22.48 14.33
C PHE A 248 8.60 22.95 13.59
N THR A 249 8.57 22.68 12.29
CA THR A 249 7.52 23.09 11.36
C THR A 249 6.78 21.89 10.75
N LEU A 250 7.24 20.66 11.02
CA LEU A 250 6.70 19.44 10.41
C LEU A 250 6.37 18.36 11.46
N LEU A 251 5.14 17.89 11.45
CA LEU A 251 4.75 16.63 12.08
C LEU A 251 4.45 15.61 10.97
N ASP A 252 5.02 14.43 11.09
CA ASP A 252 4.72 13.29 10.23
C ASP A 252 4.10 12.16 11.06
N VAL A 253 2.85 11.83 10.75
CA VAL A 253 2.08 10.84 11.52
C VAL A 253 2.20 9.42 10.97
N GLY A 254 3.07 9.21 9.97
CA GLY A 254 3.42 7.90 9.43
C GLY A 254 2.26 7.18 8.76
N GLY A 255 2.32 5.85 8.73
CA GLY A 255 1.33 4.96 8.15
C GLY A 255 0.55 4.14 9.18
N GLY A 256 0.00 3.00 8.74
CA GLY A 256 -0.79 2.09 9.57
C GLY A 256 -2.31 2.19 9.42
N PHE A 257 -2.77 3.07 8.52
CA PHE A 257 -4.18 3.20 8.16
C PHE A 257 -4.70 1.92 7.48
N PRO A 258 -5.95 1.50 7.77
CA PRO A 258 -6.56 0.30 7.19
C PRO A 258 -6.76 0.45 5.68
N GLY A 259 -6.60 -0.64 4.94
CA GLY A 259 -6.78 -0.74 3.47
C GLY A 259 -8.21 -0.95 3.02
N SER A 260 -9.07 -1.43 3.93
CA SER A 260 -10.48 -1.68 3.73
C SER A 260 -11.27 -1.44 5.03
N ASP A 261 -12.58 -1.27 4.91
CA ASP A 261 -13.48 -1.11 6.06
C ASP A 261 -13.78 -2.47 6.75
N ASN A 262 -13.24 -3.58 6.23
CA ASN A 262 -13.38 -4.93 6.78
C ASN A 262 -12.31 -5.28 7.83
N GLU A 263 -11.36 -4.37 8.07
CA GLU A 263 -10.33 -4.51 9.11
C GLU A 263 -10.91 -4.22 10.51
N ASN A 264 -10.13 -4.53 11.56
CA ASN A 264 -10.58 -4.39 12.96
C ASN A 264 -10.90 -2.94 13.37
N ILE A 265 -10.29 -1.96 12.71
CA ILE A 265 -10.62 -0.54 12.87
C ILE A 265 -10.93 0.05 11.51
N SER A 266 -11.94 0.90 11.44
CA SER A 266 -12.28 1.62 10.22
C SER A 266 -11.36 2.83 10.01
N PHE A 267 -11.22 3.27 8.76
CA PHE A 267 -10.50 4.50 8.44
C PHE A 267 -11.13 5.72 9.14
N GLY A 268 -12.46 5.77 9.22
CA GLY A 268 -13.20 6.86 9.86
C GLY A 268 -12.85 7.04 11.34
N GLU A 269 -12.77 5.94 12.09
CA GLU A 269 -12.38 5.95 13.51
C GLU A 269 -10.95 6.47 13.69
N VAL A 270 -10.01 6.03 12.85
CA VAL A 270 -8.63 6.54 12.86
C VAL A 270 -8.60 8.03 12.56
N CYS A 271 -9.36 8.50 11.55
CA CYS A 271 -9.42 9.90 11.20
C CYS A 271 -9.95 10.78 12.32
N GLU A 272 -11.01 10.36 13.00
CA GLU A 272 -11.60 11.12 14.10
C GLU A 272 -10.62 11.30 15.25
N VAL A 273 -9.95 10.21 15.65
CA VAL A 273 -8.97 10.22 16.73
C VAL A 273 -7.76 11.08 16.37
N LEU A 274 -7.21 10.87 15.17
CA LEU A 274 -6.01 11.56 14.70
C LEU A 274 -6.25 13.05 14.49
N ARG A 275 -7.34 13.43 13.82
CA ARG A 275 -7.71 14.84 13.60
C ARG A 275 -7.88 15.57 14.94
N THR A 276 -8.66 14.99 15.86
CA THR A 276 -8.89 15.57 17.19
C THR A 276 -7.58 15.78 17.95
N ALA A 277 -6.67 14.80 17.91
CA ALA A 277 -5.37 14.90 18.58
C ALA A 277 -4.47 15.97 17.92
N VAL A 278 -4.37 15.98 16.59
CA VAL A 278 -3.57 16.96 15.85
C VAL A 278 -4.09 18.38 16.07
N ASP A 279 -5.40 18.61 16.00
CA ASP A 279 -6.00 19.93 16.22
C ASP A 279 -5.78 20.43 17.65
N LYS A 280 -5.79 19.52 18.63
CA LYS A 280 -5.56 19.87 20.03
C LYS A 280 -4.10 20.19 20.35
N TYR A 281 -3.15 19.45 19.81
CA TYR A 281 -1.74 19.50 20.24
C TYR A 281 -0.79 20.22 19.26
N PHE A 282 -1.22 20.47 18.02
CA PHE A 282 -0.38 21.07 16.98
C PHE A 282 -1.05 22.29 16.33
N PRO A 283 -0.46 23.49 16.47
CA PRO A 283 -1.03 24.72 15.93
C PRO A 283 -1.09 24.67 14.39
N ALA A 284 -1.93 25.53 13.81
CA ALA A 284 -2.22 25.53 12.37
C ALA A 284 -1.00 25.73 11.46
N HIS A 285 0.06 26.41 11.93
CA HIS A 285 1.28 26.64 11.16
C HIS A 285 2.22 25.43 11.08
N VAL A 286 2.02 24.41 11.93
CA VAL A 286 2.75 23.15 11.79
C VAL A 286 2.15 22.37 10.64
N ARG A 287 2.96 22.12 9.61
CA ARG A 287 2.60 21.26 8.50
C ARG A 287 2.48 19.82 9.00
N VAL A 288 1.42 19.13 8.60
CA VAL A 288 1.20 17.74 8.98
C VAL A 288 1.15 16.88 7.72
N ILE A 289 1.98 15.85 7.68
CA ILE A 289 2.00 14.85 6.61
C ILE A 289 1.75 13.47 7.20
N ALA A 290 1.44 12.49 6.34
CA ALA A 290 1.36 11.09 6.69
C ALA A 290 1.98 10.22 5.57
N GLU A 291 2.26 8.97 5.88
CA GLU A 291 2.88 7.99 4.98
C GLU A 291 1.96 6.78 4.65
N PRO A 292 0.73 6.99 4.14
CA PRO A 292 -0.17 5.89 3.85
C PRO A 292 0.34 5.02 2.69
N GLY A 293 0.52 3.72 2.95
CA GLY A 293 0.76 2.68 1.94
C GLY A 293 -0.50 1.88 1.66
N ARG A 294 -0.76 0.87 2.51
CA ARG A 294 -1.87 -0.09 2.39
C ARG A 294 -3.22 0.57 2.10
N TYR A 295 -3.52 1.68 2.78
CA TYR A 295 -4.74 2.47 2.60
C TYR A 295 -5.08 2.73 1.13
N TYR A 296 -4.09 3.07 0.30
CA TYR A 296 -4.32 3.42 -1.11
C TYR A 296 -4.39 2.20 -2.03
N SER A 297 -3.68 1.13 -1.72
CA SER A 297 -3.42 0.05 -2.68
C SER A 297 -4.17 -1.25 -2.39
N ALA A 298 -4.43 -1.61 -1.12
CA ALA A 298 -4.94 -2.93 -0.77
C ALA A 298 -6.21 -3.32 -1.55
N SER A 299 -7.29 -2.58 -1.35
CA SER A 299 -8.59 -2.83 -1.99
C SER A 299 -8.62 -2.54 -3.49
N ALA A 300 -7.56 -1.95 -4.06
CA ALA A 300 -7.51 -1.64 -5.49
C ALA A 300 -7.13 -2.85 -6.35
N PHE A 301 -6.63 -3.95 -5.78
CA PHE A 301 -6.18 -5.11 -6.54
C PHE A 301 -6.95 -6.37 -6.13
N THR A 302 -7.43 -7.09 -7.13
CA THR A 302 -7.94 -8.46 -7.02
C THR A 302 -7.04 -9.38 -7.84
N ILE A 303 -6.65 -10.54 -7.31
CA ILE A 303 -5.93 -11.56 -8.08
C ILE A 303 -6.86 -12.72 -8.39
N ALA A 304 -6.79 -13.22 -9.63
CA ALA A 304 -7.41 -14.45 -10.08
C ALA A 304 -6.33 -15.51 -10.30
N THR A 305 -6.58 -16.73 -9.79
CA THR A 305 -5.66 -17.86 -9.91
C THR A 305 -6.41 -19.09 -10.38
N ASN A 306 -5.74 -19.93 -11.17
CA ASN A 306 -6.32 -21.16 -11.71
C ASN A 306 -5.92 -22.36 -10.84
N ILE A 307 -6.84 -23.31 -10.65
CA ILE A 307 -6.56 -24.59 -10.00
C ILE A 307 -5.87 -25.51 -11.00
N ILE A 308 -4.57 -25.68 -10.82
CA ILE A 308 -3.72 -26.51 -11.70
C ILE A 308 -3.64 -27.97 -11.28
N ALA A 309 -3.96 -28.29 -10.03
CA ALA A 309 -4.08 -29.67 -9.55
C ALA A 309 -5.03 -29.80 -8.35
N ARG A 310 -5.58 -30.99 -8.19
CA ARG A 310 -6.45 -31.37 -7.06
C ARG A 310 -6.04 -32.73 -6.49
N ARG A 311 -6.11 -32.88 -5.17
CA ARG A 311 -6.10 -34.19 -4.50
C ARG A 311 -7.34 -34.36 -3.63
N ILE A 312 -7.93 -35.55 -3.67
CA ILE A 312 -8.98 -35.98 -2.75
C ILE A 312 -8.30 -36.77 -1.64
N VAL A 313 -8.46 -36.33 -0.40
CA VAL A 313 -7.89 -37.03 0.76
C VAL A 313 -8.88 -38.11 1.20
N LYS A 314 -8.59 -39.36 0.82
CA LYS A 314 -9.39 -40.50 1.27
C LYS A 314 -9.13 -40.77 2.74
N ARG A 315 -10.19 -41.03 3.50
CA ARG A 315 -10.10 -41.49 4.89
C ARG A 315 -10.05 -43.01 4.91
N ASP A 316 -9.08 -43.57 5.61
CA ASP A 316 -9.06 -45.01 5.89
C ASP A 316 -10.13 -45.31 6.95
N GLY A 317 -11.22 -45.99 6.56
CA GLY A 317 -12.13 -46.65 7.50
C GLY A 317 -13.46 -45.98 7.85
N SER A 318 -13.97 -45.00 7.09
CA SER A 318 -15.35 -44.51 7.24
C SER A 318 -16.11 -44.54 5.91
N ASP A 319 -16.88 -45.60 5.68
CA ASP A 319 -17.79 -45.75 4.53
C ASP A 319 -19.02 -44.81 4.57
N ASP A 320 -19.21 -44.04 5.66
CA ASP A 320 -20.46 -43.31 5.89
C ASP A 320 -20.35 -41.78 5.90
N GLY A 321 -19.31 -41.17 5.29
CA GLY A 321 -19.33 -39.73 4.97
C GLY A 321 -19.46 -38.74 6.15
N ILE A 322 -19.37 -39.19 7.40
CA ILE A 322 -19.44 -38.32 8.58
C ILE A 322 -18.06 -37.71 8.82
N VAL A 323 -18.05 -36.36 8.90
CA VAL A 323 -16.91 -35.51 9.24
C VAL A 323 -16.36 -35.93 10.60
N GLY A 324 -15.22 -36.63 10.60
CA GLY A 324 -14.41 -36.84 11.80
C GLY A 324 -13.89 -35.51 12.33
N ASN A 325 -13.71 -35.43 13.64
CA ASN A 325 -13.27 -34.24 14.36
C ASN A 325 -11.73 -34.00 14.23
N ASP A 326 -11.16 -34.31 13.07
CA ASP A 326 -9.73 -34.12 12.77
C ASP A 326 -9.51 -32.93 11.84
N ASP A 327 -8.38 -32.23 12.00
CA ASP A 327 -8.02 -31.03 11.23
C ASP A 327 -7.56 -31.34 9.79
N HIS A 328 -7.93 -32.51 9.24
CA HIS A 328 -7.47 -32.96 7.91
C HIS A 328 -8.41 -32.49 6.78
N PRO A 329 -7.89 -31.86 5.71
CA PRO A 329 -8.72 -31.34 4.62
C PRO A 329 -9.27 -32.47 3.73
N SER A 330 -10.52 -32.36 3.28
CA SER A 330 -11.15 -33.27 2.31
C SER A 330 -10.55 -33.13 0.90
N PHE A 331 -10.22 -31.89 0.50
CA PHE A 331 -9.57 -31.59 -0.78
C PHE A 331 -8.30 -30.76 -0.58
N MET A 332 -7.31 -31.01 -1.42
CA MET A 332 -6.11 -30.16 -1.56
C MET A 332 -6.10 -29.57 -2.96
N TYR A 333 -6.16 -28.24 -3.05
CA TYR A 333 -6.10 -27.49 -4.31
C TYR A 333 -4.73 -26.84 -4.47
N TYR A 334 -4.15 -26.97 -5.66
CA TYR A 334 -2.89 -26.33 -6.03
C TYR A 334 -3.21 -25.27 -7.07
N ILE A 335 -2.84 -24.02 -6.78
CA ILE A 335 -3.04 -22.89 -7.68
C ILE A 335 -1.71 -22.43 -8.29
N ASN A 336 -1.78 -21.65 -9.35
CA ASN A 336 -0.62 -21.20 -10.12
C ASN A 336 0.07 -19.91 -9.62
N ASP A 337 -0.22 -19.45 -8.40
CA ASP A 337 0.55 -18.42 -7.69
C ASP A 337 0.66 -18.79 -6.20
N GLY A 338 1.72 -18.39 -5.52
CA GLY A 338 2.14 -18.94 -4.22
C GLY A 338 2.75 -17.93 -3.28
N ILE A 339 3.23 -18.40 -2.12
CA ILE A 339 3.87 -17.57 -1.09
C ILE A 339 5.19 -16.96 -1.57
N TYR A 340 5.79 -17.50 -2.63
CA TYR A 340 6.98 -16.93 -3.26
C TYR A 340 6.65 -15.87 -4.31
N GLY A 341 5.40 -15.85 -4.78
CA GLY A 341 4.84 -14.89 -5.73
C GLY A 341 4.00 -13.85 -5.00
N SER A 342 2.72 -13.74 -5.32
CA SER A 342 1.82 -12.71 -4.80
C SER A 342 1.42 -12.90 -3.33
N PHE A 343 1.46 -14.14 -2.83
CA PHE A 343 1.02 -14.48 -1.47
C PHE A 343 2.15 -14.42 -0.43
N ASN A 344 3.30 -13.82 -0.79
CA ASN A 344 4.39 -13.57 0.17
C ASN A 344 3.95 -12.69 1.34
N SER A 345 2.86 -11.92 1.18
CA SER A 345 2.21 -11.15 2.24
C SER A 345 1.76 -12.01 3.42
N ILE A 346 1.51 -13.31 3.25
CA ILE A 346 1.24 -14.24 4.36
C ILE A 346 2.46 -14.33 5.28
N MET A 347 3.65 -14.41 4.70
CA MET A 347 4.91 -14.58 5.43
C MET A 347 5.45 -13.25 5.97
N PHE A 348 5.44 -12.19 5.16
CA PHE A 348 6.12 -10.93 5.46
C PHE A 348 5.22 -9.83 6.01
N ASP A 349 3.91 -9.93 5.78
CA ASP A 349 2.93 -8.91 6.13
C ASP A 349 1.77 -9.47 7.00
N HIS A 350 1.89 -10.73 7.41
CA HIS A 350 0.95 -11.47 8.26
C HIS A 350 -0.51 -11.38 7.80
N GLN A 351 -0.71 -11.34 6.48
CA GLN A 351 -2.05 -11.29 5.88
C GLN A 351 -2.67 -12.68 5.84
N HIS A 352 -4.01 -12.70 5.79
CA HIS A 352 -4.78 -13.93 5.65
C HIS A 352 -5.75 -13.84 4.44
N PRO A 353 -5.22 -13.86 3.20
CA PRO A 353 -6.05 -13.83 1.99
C PRO A 353 -7.03 -15.01 2.00
N ARG A 354 -8.30 -14.73 1.69
CA ARG A 354 -9.36 -15.74 1.69
C ARG A 354 -9.66 -16.18 0.25
N PRO A 355 -9.52 -17.46 -0.10
CA PRO A 355 -9.89 -17.95 -1.42
C PRO A 355 -11.40 -17.87 -1.59
N LYS A 356 -11.85 -17.36 -2.74
CA LYS A 356 -13.26 -17.32 -3.13
C LYS A 356 -13.44 -17.95 -4.51
N PRO A 357 -14.46 -18.82 -4.73
CA PRO A 357 -14.74 -19.34 -6.06
C PRO A 357 -15.01 -18.22 -7.06
N LEU A 358 -14.24 -18.19 -8.15
CA LEU A 358 -14.38 -17.21 -9.22
C LEU A 358 -15.17 -17.76 -10.41
N CYS A 359 -14.76 -18.94 -10.88
CA CYS A 359 -15.38 -19.64 -11.99
C CYS A 359 -15.35 -21.14 -11.70
N LYS A 360 -16.51 -21.79 -11.77
CA LYS A 360 -16.68 -23.23 -11.56
C LYS A 360 -17.38 -23.84 -12.76
N ASN A 361 -16.77 -24.83 -13.42
CA ASN A 361 -17.33 -25.47 -14.61
C ASN A 361 -17.77 -24.47 -15.70
N GLY A 362 -16.99 -23.40 -15.90
CA GLY A 362 -17.30 -22.32 -16.84
C GLY A 362 -18.37 -21.32 -16.38
N GLN A 363 -18.97 -21.51 -15.20
CA GLN A 363 -19.92 -20.59 -14.59
C GLN A 363 -19.22 -19.63 -13.64
N PHE A 364 -19.33 -18.33 -13.91
CA PHE A 364 -18.76 -17.28 -13.06
C PHE A 364 -19.62 -17.06 -11.81
N LEU A 365 -18.97 -17.00 -10.65
CA LEU A 365 -19.59 -16.95 -9.31
C LEU A 365 -19.27 -15.66 -8.52
N PHE A 366 -18.52 -14.71 -9.10
CA PHE A 366 -18.06 -13.49 -8.44
C PHE A 366 -19.19 -12.74 -7.70
N ASP A 367 -19.02 -12.47 -6.40
CA ASP A 367 -19.96 -11.74 -5.50
C ASP A 367 -21.42 -12.25 -5.46
N ASN A 368 -21.74 -13.39 -6.06
CA ASN A 368 -23.06 -14.03 -5.93
C ASN A 368 -23.12 -14.84 -4.64
N GLY A 369 -22.79 -14.18 -3.51
CA GLY A 369 -22.64 -14.72 -2.16
C GLY A 369 -23.39 -16.02 -1.92
N GLU A 370 -22.62 -17.02 -1.50
CA GLU A 370 -23.06 -18.39 -1.20
C GLU A 370 -23.44 -19.20 -2.44
N THR A 371 -22.51 -20.05 -2.87
CA THR A 371 -22.92 -21.26 -3.57
C THR A 371 -23.83 -22.02 -2.60
N ARG A 372 -25.08 -22.33 -2.98
CA ARG A 372 -25.98 -23.23 -2.19
C ARG A 372 -25.47 -24.67 -2.12
N GLU A 373 -24.19 -24.87 -2.39
CA GLU A 373 -23.51 -26.15 -2.48
C GLU A 373 -22.86 -26.46 -1.15
N THR A 374 -22.67 -27.75 -0.89
CA THR A 374 -21.95 -28.22 0.29
C THR A 374 -20.51 -27.75 0.24
N GLU A 375 -20.07 -27.06 1.29
CA GLU A 375 -18.67 -26.70 1.46
C GLU A 375 -17.90 -27.81 2.20
N PHE A 376 -16.64 -27.97 1.84
CA PHE A 376 -15.71 -28.92 2.43
C PHE A 376 -14.53 -28.18 3.04
N ASN A 377 -13.97 -28.72 4.13
CA ASN A 377 -12.68 -28.24 4.62
C ASN A 377 -11.59 -28.60 3.62
N CYS A 378 -10.88 -27.61 3.12
CA CYS A 378 -9.90 -27.72 2.05
C CYS A 378 -8.57 -27.08 2.47
N SER A 379 -7.50 -27.48 1.78
CA SER A 379 -6.22 -26.77 1.82
C SER A 379 -5.88 -26.21 0.44
N VAL A 380 -5.25 -25.03 0.40
CA VAL A 380 -4.84 -24.34 -0.82
C VAL A 380 -3.34 -24.13 -0.80
N TRP A 381 -2.69 -24.52 -1.89
CA TRP A 381 -1.24 -24.59 -2.05
C TRP A 381 -0.80 -23.81 -3.28
N GLY A 382 0.40 -23.23 -3.24
CA GLY A 382 1.02 -22.60 -4.40
C GLY A 382 1.70 -23.63 -5.31
N PRO A 383 2.31 -23.16 -6.42
CA PRO A 383 2.81 -24.02 -7.48
C PRO A 383 4.25 -24.53 -7.25
N THR A 384 4.94 -24.05 -6.21
CA THR A 384 6.36 -24.36 -6.04
C THR A 384 6.60 -25.78 -5.53
N CYS A 385 7.85 -26.24 -5.66
CA CYS A 385 8.25 -27.54 -5.09
C CYS A 385 8.48 -27.49 -3.57
N ASP A 386 8.25 -26.35 -2.91
CA ASP A 386 8.44 -26.20 -1.48
C ASP A 386 7.15 -26.52 -0.72
N SER A 387 7.23 -27.44 0.24
CA SER A 387 6.13 -27.79 1.13
C SER A 387 5.66 -26.67 2.05
N LEU A 388 6.42 -25.57 2.16
CA LEU A 388 5.96 -24.37 2.86
C LEU A 388 5.01 -23.51 2.03
N ASP A 389 4.91 -23.75 0.72
CA ASP A 389 4.03 -23.03 -0.21
C ASP A 389 2.57 -23.42 -0.05
N CYS A 390 2.04 -23.12 1.13
CA CYS A 390 0.69 -23.38 1.58
C CYS A 390 0.05 -22.04 1.96
N LEU A 391 -0.99 -21.65 1.24
CA LEU A 391 -1.72 -20.40 1.49
C LEU A 391 -2.69 -20.58 2.66
N SER A 392 -3.40 -21.71 2.68
CA SER A 392 -4.31 -22.05 3.76
C SER A 392 -4.34 -23.55 3.99
N LYS A 393 -4.21 -23.96 5.25
CA LYS A 393 -4.37 -25.36 5.65
C LYS A 393 -5.82 -25.75 5.84
N ASN A 394 -6.68 -24.78 6.16
CA ASN A 394 -8.09 -24.97 6.46
C ASN A 394 -8.89 -23.79 5.89
N THR A 395 -9.71 -24.06 4.89
CA THR A 395 -10.67 -23.11 4.31
C THR A 395 -11.90 -23.87 3.86
N LEU A 396 -13.06 -23.22 3.89
CA LEU A 396 -14.28 -23.79 3.34
C LEU A 396 -14.42 -23.37 1.88
N LEU A 397 -14.58 -24.36 1.01
CA LEU A 397 -14.82 -24.18 -0.43
C LEU A 397 -15.78 -25.29 -0.90
N PRO A 398 -16.61 -25.04 -1.93
CA PRO A 398 -17.30 -26.11 -2.63
C PRO A 398 -16.29 -27.05 -3.31
N GLU A 399 -16.73 -28.21 -3.77
CA GLU A 399 -15.88 -29.06 -4.61
C GLU A 399 -15.59 -28.36 -5.95
N LEU A 400 -14.32 -28.02 -6.17
CA LEU A 400 -13.80 -27.42 -7.40
C LEU A 400 -12.99 -28.44 -8.22
N ASP A 401 -12.91 -28.25 -9.52
CA ASP A 401 -12.15 -29.06 -10.47
C ASP A 401 -10.87 -28.36 -10.97
N VAL A 402 -9.97 -29.13 -11.59
CA VAL A 402 -8.81 -28.56 -12.29
C VAL A 402 -9.30 -27.71 -13.46
N GLY A 403 -8.77 -26.50 -13.60
CA GLY A 403 -9.22 -25.49 -14.56
C GLY A 403 -10.24 -24.50 -13.98
N ASP A 404 -10.83 -24.77 -12.82
CA ASP A 404 -11.63 -23.78 -12.10
C ASP A 404 -10.76 -22.65 -11.57
N TRP A 405 -11.38 -21.50 -11.31
CA TRP A 405 -10.67 -20.31 -10.86
C TRP A 405 -11.07 -19.93 -9.44
N LEU A 406 -10.09 -19.45 -8.68
CA LEU A 406 -10.25 -18.76 -7.42
C LEU A 406 -9.89 -17.28 -7.60
N TYR A 407 -10.47 -16.43 -6.76
CA TYR A 407 -10.03 -15.04 -6.62
C TYR A 407 -9.78 -14.67 -5.16
N PHE A 408 -8.95 -13.66 -4.99
CA PHE A 408 -8.62 -13.06 -3.70
C PHE A 408 -8.66 -11.54 -3.86
N ASP A 409 -9.47 -10.88 -3.04
CA ASP A 409 -9.58 -9.44 -2.96
C ASP A 409 -8.54 -8.84 -2.00
N GLU A 410 -8.44 -7.51 -1.99
CA GLU A 410 -7.56 -6.75 -1.10
C GLU A 410 -6.05 -7.09 -1.26
N MET A 411 -5.66 -7.58 -2.44
CA MET A 411 -4.31 -8.09 -2.72
C MET A 411 -3.33 -7.06 -3.28
N GLY A 412 -3.54 -5.76 -3.00
CA GLY A 412 -2.71 -4.69 -3.58
C GLY A 412 -1.55 -4.21 -2.72
N ALA A 413 -1.51 -4.56 -1.44
CA ALA A 413 -0.51 -4.07 -0.50
C ALA A 413 0.47 -5.17 -0.10
N TYR A 414 1.78 -4.93 -0.30
CA TYR A 414 2.86 -5.85 0.10
C TYR A 414 2.75 -7.25 -0.53
N THR A 415 2.18 -7.33 -1.74
CA THR A 415 2.04 -8.55 -2.54
C THR A 415 3.07 -8.54 -3.67
N ILE A 416 2.72 -8.02 -4.84
CA ILE A 416 3.58 -8.04 -6.04
C ILE A 416 4.92 -7.29 -5.85
N SER A 417 4.96 -6.33 -4.91
CA SER A 417 6.15 -5.56 -4.57
C SER A 417 7.29 -6.41 -4.00
N ALA A 418 6.97 -7.51 -3.32
CA ALA A 418 7.93 -8.44 -2.73
C ALA A 418 7.95 -9.82 -3.40
N ALA A 419 7.16 -10.02 -4.47
CA ALA A 419 7.14 -11.25 -5.24
C ALA A 419 8.52 -11.57 -5.85
N SER A 420 8.85 -12.86 -5.92
CA SER A 420 10.05 -13.39 -6.58
C SER A 420 9.66 -14.23 -7.82
N GLU A 421 10.65 -14.74 -8.55
CA GLU A 421 10.44 -15.75 -9.59
C GLU A 421 11.06 -17.10 -9.19
N PHE A 422 10.94 -17.46 -7.91
CA PHE A 422 11.41 -18.75 -7.40
C PHE A 422 10.76 -19.91 -8.17
N ASN A 423 11.52 -21.00 -8.40
CA ASN A 423 11.16 -22.09 -9.32
C ASN A 423 10.90 -21.69 -10.79
N GLY A 424 11.16 -20.42 -11.18
CA GLY A 424 10.97 -19.93 -12.55
C GLY A 424 9.53 -19.47 -12.86
N PHE A 425 8.62 -19.51 -11.89
CA PHE A 425 7.27 -18.98 -12.06
C PHE A 425 7.30 -17.45 -12.21
N LYS A 426 6.62 -16.95 -13.23
CA LYS A 426 6.60 -15.51 -13.52
C LYS A 426 5.66 -14.77 -12.59
N LYS A 427 5.98 -13.50 -12.35
CA LYS A 427 5.07 -12.61 -11.62
C LYS A 427 3.77 -12.44 -12.40
N SER A 428 2.66 -12.52 -11.71
CA SER A 428 1.31 -12.33 -12.23
C SER A 428 1.19 -10.96 -12.92
N LYS A 429 0.61 -10.95 -14.13
CA LYS A 429 0.40 -9.73 -14.93
C LYS A 429 -0.65 -8.86 -14.24
N ILE A 430 -0.57 -7.53 -14.43
CA ILE A 430 -1.59 -6.59 -13.94
C ILE A 430 -2.40 -6.09 -15.13
N LEU A 431 -3.70 -6.36 -15.11
CA LEU A 431 -4.71 -5.73 -15.94
C LEU A 431 -5.30 -4.54 -15.18
N TYR A 432 -5.87 -3.57 -15.89
CA TYR A 432 -6.35 -2.33 -15.28
C TYR A 432 -7.79 -2.05 -15.67
N THR A 433 -8.52 -1.51 -14.72
CA THR A 433 -9.81 -0.87 -14.95
C THR A 433 -9.92 0.44 -14.18
N ASN A 434 -10.98 1.18 -14.44
CA ASN A 434 -11.36 2.33 -13.68
C ASN A 434 -12.87 2.28 -13.46
N THR A 435 -13.31 1.96 -12.25
CA THR A 435 -14.74 1.94 -11.94
C THR A 435 -15.31 3.33 -11.61
N GLU A 436 -14.49 4.38 -11.66
CA GLU A 436 -14.92 5.75 -11.43
C GLU A 436 -15.08 6.56 -12.72
N THR A 437 -15.93 7.58 -12.66
CA THR A 437 -16.05 8.53 -13.77
C THR A 437 -14.85 9.46 -13.83
N THR A 438 -14.55 9.96 -15.03
CA THR A 438 -13.53 10.99 -15.25
C THR A 438 -13.74 12.25 -14.39
N GLU A 439 -14.98 12.53 -13.98
CA GLU A 439 -15.33 13.65 -13.11
C GLU A 439 -14.80 13.49 -11.69
N PHE A 440 -14.78 12.26 -11.14
CA PHE A 440 -14.20 12.01 -9.82
C PHE A 440 -12.70 12.29 -9.79
N LEU A 441 -11.99 11.98 -10.87
CA LEU A 441 -10.58 12.35 -10.98
C LEU A 441 -10.40 13.88 -11.00
N LYS A 442 -11.24 14.62 -11.75
CA LYS A 442 -11.17 16.10 -11.73
C LYS A 442 -11.43 16.65 -10.33
N ILE A 443 -12.38 16.08 -9.59
CA ILE A 443 -12.65 16.44 -8.19
C ILE A 443 -11.42 16.18 -7.32
N ALA A 444 -10.77 15.01 -7.47
CA ALA A 444 -9.56 14.68 -6.74
C ALA A 444 -8.41 15.67 -7.04
N ILE A 445 -8.19 15.99 -8.32
CA ILE A 445 -7.19 16.98 -8.75
C ILE A 445 -7.50 18.37 -8.18
N ALA A 446 -8.76 18.81 -8.28
CA ALA A 446 -9.18 20.13 -7.82
C ALA A 446 -9.09 20.26 -6.29
N ALA A 447 -9.38 19.18 -5.55
CA ALA A 447 -9.29 19.17 -4.10
C ALA A 447 -7.86 19.49 -3.62
N GLU A 448 -6.83 18.97 -4.30
CA GLU A 448 -5.44 19.28 -3.98
C GLU A 448 -5.04 20.70 -4.41
N GLN A 449 -5.51 21.18 -5.57
CA GLN A 449 -5.25 22.56 -6.02
C GLN A 449 -5.85 23.61 -5.09
N SER A 450 -7.03 23.35 -4.53
CA SER A 450 -7.70 24.27 -3.60
C SER A 450 -6.95 24.47 -2.28
N LYS A 451 -6.09 23.50 -1.88
CA LYS A 451 -5.22 23.62 -0.69
C LYS A 451 -4.01 24.51 -0.90
N ASN A 452 -3.57 24.73 -2.14
CA ASN A 452 -2.41 25.58 -2.44
C ASN A 452 -2.77 27.07 -2.61
N LEU A 453 -4.07 27.41 -2.57
CA LEU A 453 -4.60 28.77 -2.77
C LEU A 453 -5.02 29.47 -1.47
N ASN A 454 -5.01 28.76 -0.34
CA ASN A 454 -5.25 29.28 1.01
C ASN A 454 -3.98 29.14 1.85
#